data_AF-A0A9E1ZU69-F1
#
_entry.id   AF-A0A9E1ZU69-F1
#
_cell.length_a   1.000
_cell.length_b   1.000
_cell.length_c   1.000
_cell.angle_alpha   90.00
_cell.angle_beta   90.00
_cell.angle_gamma   90.00
#
_symmetry.space_group_name_H-M   'P 1'
#
loop_
_entity.id
_entity.type
_entity.pdbx_description
1 polymer ?
#
loop_
_entity_poly.entity_id
_entity_poly.type
_entity_poly.pdbx_seq_one_letter_code
_entity_poly.pdbx_strand_id
1 'polypeptide(L)'
;MGVEVKPTQGTYLVTKDVNVRALPKTASKRLSRLKKGMKVTGAGYPKDAAWLAVRMGDKDLGFVYSPVLVPLIDGALTGELRGKLDAGNNRACRYSIDFEGKSEADGELFEIADYEVAYACLHKGKTIKFIALMFLIEAPFKVSRALVHQLTIDVQGVDEEVDRAFSTNFLINTKKKTLAFDGVSLKKFGKTPALKKKSIDSIQHALKSAVEIAPSAWKESVWESLSINKS
;
A
#
# COMPACT_ATOMS: atom_id res chain seq x y z
N MET A 1 18.54 22.11 -14.49
CA MET A 1 17.95 21.72 -15.80
C MET A 1 17.39 22.85 -16.67
N GLY A 2 17.48 24.15 -16.30
CA GLY A 2 17.21 25.28 -17.21
C GLY A 2 15.78 25.44 -17.77
N VAL A 3 14.85 24.57 -17.39
CA VAL A 3 13.43 24.60 -17.76
C VAL A 3 12.63 24.68 -16.47
N GLU A 4 11.63 25.56 -16.44
CA GLU A 4 10.72 25.67 -15.30
C GLU A 4 9.88 24.40 -15.16
N VAL A 5 9.79 23.90 -13.94
CA VAL A 5 9.01 22.70 -13.61
C VAL A 5 8.16 22.98 -12.37
N LYS A 6 6.95 22.44 -12.35
CA LYS A 6 6.16 22.31 -11.13
C LYS A 6 6.81 21.21 -10.27
N PRO A 7 7.32 21.53 -9.08
CA PRO A 7 8.00 20.54 -8.25
C PRO A 7 7.11 19.34 -7.95
N THR A 8 7.70 18.16 -7.98
CA THR A 8 7.11 16.93 -7.46
C THR A 8 8.15 16.25 -6.58
N GLN A 9 7.68 15.42 -5.67
CA GLN A 9 8.52 14.55 -4.86
C GLN A 9 8.00 13.13 -5.02
N GLY A 10 8.89 12.16 -4.82
CA GLY A 10 8.55 10.74 -4.89
C GLY A 10 9.51 9.95 -5.77
N THR A 11 9.48 8.65 -5.51
CA THR A 11 10.26 7.66 -6.24
C THR A 11 9.44 7.13 -7.41
N TYR A 12 10.08 6.95 -8.56
CA TYR A 12 9.46 6.42 -9.76
C TYR A 12 10.25 5.21 -10.27
N LEU A 13 9.53 4.14 -10.57
CA LEU A 13 10.06 2.94 -11.20
C LEU A 13 10.04 3.07 -12.71
N VAL A 14 11.17 2.78 -13.35
CA VAL A 14 11.28 2.69 -14.81
C VAL A 14 10.75 1.34 -15.28
N THR A 15 9.63 1.33 -16.00
CA THR A 15 8.98 0.08 -16.47
C THR A 15 9.50 -0.40 -17.83
N LYS A 16 10.15 0.48 -18.59
CA LYS A 16 10.77 0.20 -19.90
C LYS A 16 12.02 1.05 -20.07
N ASP A 17 13.03 0.51 -20.76
CA ASP A 17 14.22 1.26 -21.16
C ASP A 17 13.84 2.60 -21.82
N VAL A 18 14.44 3.69 -21.35
CA VAL A 18 14.05 5.04 -21.79
C VAL A 18 15.22 6.00 -21.85
N ASN A 19 15.21 6.88 -22.85
CA ASN A 19 16.23 7.92 -23.00
C ASN A 19 15.96 9.08 -22.05
N VAL A 20 17.01 9.59 -21.41
CA VAL A 20 16.98 10.87 -20.70
C VAL A 20 17.36 11.98 -21.69
N ARG A 21 16.56 13.04 -21.71
CA ARG A 21 16.60 14.11 -22.71
C ARG A 21 16.95 15.44 -22.05
N ALA A 22 17.67 16.28 -22.79
CA ALA A 22 18.04 17.63 -22.30
C ALA A 22 16.83 18.56 -22.19
N LEU A 23 15.80 18.36 -23.02
CA LEU A 23 14.54 19.11 -23.00
C LEU A 23 13.36 18.12 -23.03
N PRO A 24 12.16 18.52 -22.59
CA PRO A 24 10.95 17.68 -22.62
C PRO A 24 10.39 17.53 -24.04
N LYS A 25 11.20 16.98 -24.96
CA LYS A 25 10.85 16.63 -26.33
C LYS A 25 11.77 15.55 -26.87
N THR A 26 11.22 14.64 -27.68
CA THR A 26 11.93 13.48 -28.22
C THR A 26 13.11 13.83 -29.13
N ALA A 27 13.00 14.93 -29.88
CA ALA A 27 14.03 15.44 -30.78
C ALA A 27 15.23 16.10 -30.08
N SER A 28 15.17 16.32 -28.77
CA SER A 28 16.28 16.96 -28.05
C SER A 28 17.46 16.01 -27.82
N LYS A 29 18.63 16.58 -27.52
CA LYS A 29 19.86 15.83 -27.22
C LYS A 29 19.59 14.76 -26.16
N ARG A 30 19.99 13.53 -26.47
CA ARG A 30 20.03 12.44 -25.50
C ARG A 30 21.21 12.67 -24.55
N LEU A 31 20.93 12.69 -23.25
CA LEU A 31 21.94 12.82 -22.21
C LEU A 31 22.41 11.46 -21.72
N SER A 32 21.48 10.53 -21.50
CA SER A 32 21.75 9.18 -21.02
C SER A 32 20.56 8.24 -21.33
N ARG A 33 20.59 7.03 -20.77
CA ARG A 33 19.51 6.03 -20.84
C ARG A 33 19.30 5.42 -19.46
N LEU A 34 18.05 5.30 -19.05
CA LEU A 34 17.63 4.53 -17.89
C LEU A 34 17.16 3.15 -18.33
N LYS A 35 17.48 2.13 -17.53
CA LYS A 35 17.09 0.75 -17.74
C LYS A 35 15.79 0.43 -17.02
N LYS A 36 15.00 -0.50 -17.57
CA LYS A 36 13.88 -1.12 -16.87
C LYS A 36 14.34 -1.63 -15.49
N GLY A 37 13.55 -1.40 -14.45
CA GLY A 37 13.86 -1.76 -13.05
C GLY A 37 14.54 -0.65 -12.24
N MET A 38 15.09 0.38 -12.89
CA MET A 38 15.73 1.47 -12.15
C MET A 38 14.69 2.32 -11.41
N LYS A 39 15.05 2.76 -10.20
CA LYS A 39 14.30 3.76 -9.41
C LYS A 39 14.96 5.14 -9.60
N VAL A 40 14.16 6.17 -9.81
CA VAL A 40 14.60 7.58 -9.93
C VAL A 40 13.71 8.49 -9.10
N THR A 41 14.24 9.65 -8.69
CA THR A 41 13.46 10.65 -7.95
C THR A 41 12.87 11.66 -8.93
N GLY A 42 11.57 11.97 -8.80
CA GLY A 42 10.95 13.06 -9.57
C GLY A 42 11.41 14.43 -9.05
N ALA A 43 11.84 15.30 -9.96
CA ALA A 43 12.19 16.68 -9.65
C ALA A 43 11.06 17.65 -9.98
N GLY A 44 10.25 17.35 -11.00
CA GLY A 44 9.07 18.15 -11.35
C GLY A 44 8.55 17.91 -12.75
N TYR A 45 7.32 18.34 -12.99
CA TYR A 45 6.68 18.29 -14.30
C TYR A 45 6.84 19.64 -15.01
N PRO A 46 7.39 19.68 -16.25
CA PRO A 46 7.32 20.88 -17.07
C PRO A 46 5.88 21.13 -17.53
N LYS A 47 5.65 22.20 -18.31
CA LYS A 47 4.32 22.54 -18.86
C LYS A 47 3.64 21.35 -19.57
N ASP A 48 4.42 20.54 -20.27
CA ASP A 48 3.97 19.26 -20.82
C ASP A 48 4.17 18.12 -19.82
N ALA A 49 3.08 17.69 -19.18
CA ALA A 49 3.09 16.61 -18.20
C ALA A 49 3.38 15.21 -18.80
N ALA A 50 3.54 15.08 -20.12
CA ALA A 50 4.07 13.86 -20.74
C ALA A 50 5.55 13.61 -20.42
N TRP A 51 6.23 14.61 -19.83
CA TRP A 51 7.62 14.51 -19.39
C TRP A 51 7.74 14.70 -17.89
N LEU A 52 8.71 14.04 -17.29
CA LEU A 52 9.10 14.25 -15.91
C LEU A 52 10.59 14.60 -15.88
N ALA A 53 10.94 15.68 -15.20
CA ALA A 53 12.33 15.93 -14.82
C ALA A 53 12.71 14.96 -13.70
N VAL A 54 13.82 14.25 -13.85
CA VAL A 54 14.24 13.20 -12.91
C VAL A 54 15.66 13.44 -12.39
N ARG A 55 15.90 12.93 -11.19
CA ARG A 55 17.15 12.98 -10.44
C ARG A 55 17.57 11.58 -10.00
N MET A 56 18.86 11.45 -9.68
CA MET A 56 19.42 10.30 -8.99
C MET A 56 20.37 10.81 -7.91
N GLY A 57 19.98 10.63 -6.65
CA GLY A 57 20.55 11.41 -5.54
C GLY A 57 20.41 12.90 -5.81
N ASP A 58 21.49 13.65 -5.58
CA ASP A 58 21.52 15.10 -5.80
C ASP A 58 21.74 15.52 -7.27
N LYS A 59 21.90 14.55 -8.18
CA LYS A 59 22.21 14.82 -9.59
C LYS A 59 20.93 14.92 -10.43
N ASP A 60 20.72 16.10 -11.00
CA ASP A 60 19.79 16.32 -12.11
C ASP A 60 20.21 15.48 -13.34
N LEU A 61 19.33 14.59 -13.81
CA LEU A 61 19.61 13.76 -14.99
C LEU A 61 19.05 14.37 -16.28
N GLY A 62 17.86 14.96 -16.22
CA GLY A 62 17.13 15.51 -17.37
C GLY A 62 15.68 15.06 -17.41
N PHE A 63 15.09 15.04 -18.61
CA PHE A 63 13.66 14.77 -18.84
C PHE A 63 13.44 13.35 -19.38
N VAL A 64 12.45 12.66 -18.82
CA VAL A 64 12.04 11.30 -19.22
C VAL A 64 10.56 11.30 -19.56
N TYR A 65 10.17 10.48 -20.55
CA TYR A 65 8.77 10.31 -20.92
C TYR A 65 7.99 9.67 -19.77
N SER A 66 7.09 10.43 -19.15
CA SER A 66 6.41 10.02 -17.91
C SER A 66 5.57 8.74 -18.03
N PRO A 67 4.96 8.39 -19.17
CA PRO A 67 4.15 7.16 -19.27
C PRO A 67 4.90 5.83 -19.09
N VAL A 68 6.24 5.83 -19.16
CA VAL A 68 7.05 4.64 -18.83
C VAL A 68 7.54 4.63 -17.37
N LEU A 69 7.11 5.62 -16.59
CA LEU A 69 7.41 5.74 -15.17
C LEU A 69 6.16 5.43 -14.35
N VAL A 70 6.34 4.63 -13.31
CA VAL A 70 5.30 4.32 -12.33
C VAL A 70 5.71 4.95 -11.01
N PRO A 71 4.90 5.86 -10.42
CA PRO A 71 5.20 6.38 -9.09
C PRO A 71 5.04 5.25 -8.06
N LEU A 72 6.00 5.16 -7.15
CA LEU A 72 5.96 4.27 -6.00
C LEU A 72 5.56 5.07 -4.76
N ILE A 73 4.83 4.41 -3.86
CA ILE A 73 4.70 4.88 -2.47
C ILE A 73 5.78 4.23 -1.62
N ASP A 74 6.05 4.83 -0.46
CA ASP A 74 6.90 4.19 0.56
C ASP A 74 6.01 3.72 1.70
N GLY A 75 6.00 2.41 1.93
CA GLY A 75 5.29 1.78 3.03
C GLY A 75 6.07 1.73 4.34
N ALA A 76 7.37 2.01 4.31
CA ALA A 76 8.22 1.84 5.50
C ALA A 76 7.74 2.69 6.70
N LEU A 77 7.82 2.10 7.89
CA LEU A 77 7.56 2.78 9.15
C LEU A 77 8.85 2.88 9.97
N THR A 78 9.07 4.03 10.59
CA THR A 78 10.19 4.25 11.51
C THR A 78 9.85 3.91 12.97
N GLY A 79 8.60 3.52 13.24
CA GLY A 79 8.14 3.14 14.56
C GLY A 79 6.76 2.49 14.52
N GLU A 80 6.44 1.78 15.58
CA GLU A 80 5.16 1.09 15.77
C GLU A 80 3.98 2.07 15.76
N LEU A 81 2.90 1.66 15.11
CA LEU A 81 1.61 2.36 15.18
C LEU A 81 0.69 1.64 16.15
N ARG A 82 0.00 2.38 17.02
CA ARG A 82 -0.97 1.81 17.97
C ARG A 82 -2.34 2.48 17.87
N GLY A 83 -3.37 1.74 18.26
CA GLY A 83 -4.72 2.28 18.32
C GLY A 83 -5.72 1.38 19.05
N LYS A 84 -6.98 1.81 18.97
CA LYS A 84 -8.15 1.12 19.53
C LYS A 84 -9.29 1.18 18.53
N LEU A 85 -10.14 0.17 18.53
CA LEU A 85 -11.33 0.09 17.67
C LEU A 85 -12.45 -0.67 18.40
N ASP A 86 -13.68 -0.54 17.91
CA ASP A 86 -14.78 -1.45 18.23
C ASP A 86 -15.12 -2.25 16.98
N ALA A 87 -14.98 -3.58 17.06
CA ALA A 87 -15.27 -4.48 15.95
C ALA A 87 -16.77 -4.81 15.81
N GLY A 88 -17.63 -4.15 16.58
CA GLY A 88 -19.06 -4.42 16.70
C GLY A 88 -19.36 -5.50 17.74
N ASN A 89 -20.63 -5.60 18.15
CA ASN A 89 -21.06 -6.51 19.22
C ASN A 89 -20.30 -6.27 20.55
N ASN A 90 -20.05 -4.99 20.90
CA ASN A 90 -19.28 -4.55 22.07
C ASN A 90 -17.87 -5.16 22.14
N ARG A 91 -17.24 -5.35 20.97
CA ARG A 91 -15.92 -5.96 20.82
C ARG A 91 -14.85 -4.88 20.79
N ALA A 92 -14.55 -4.35 21.97
CA ALA A 92 -13.43 -3.43 22.12
C ALA A 92 -12.10 -4.15 21.83
N CYS A 93 -11.30 -3.56 20.96
CA CYS A 93 -10.00 -4.07 20.56
C CYS A 93 -8.90 -3.01 20.75
N ARG A 94 -7.70 -3.47 21.04
CA ARG A 94 -6.45 -2.71 20.90
C ARG A 94 -5.61 -3.36 19.81
N TYR A 95 -4.82 -2.57 19.11
CA TYR A 95 -3.91 -3.08 18.10
C TYR A 95 -2.55 -2.38 18.12
N SER A 96 -1.53 -3.08 17.63
CA SER A 96 -0.27 -2.52 17.15
C SER A 96 -0.03 -2.91 15.68
N ILE A 97 0.79 -2.12 14.99
CA ILE A 97 1.29 -2.39 13.64
C ILE A 97 2.79 -2.20 13.69
N ASP A 98 3.52 -3.27 13.42
CA ASP A 98 4.98 -3.31 13.38
C ASP A 98 5.43 -3.56 11.94
N PHE A 99 6.44 -2.81 11.48
CA PHE A 99 6.97 -2.95 10.12
C PHE A 99 8.08 -3.98 10.10
N GLU A 100 7.87 -5.05 9.34
CA GLU A 100 8.78 -6.19 9.29
C GLU A 100 9.87 -6.02 8.23
N GLY A 101 9.58 -5.23 7.20
CA GLY A 101 10.54 -4.92 6.14
C GLY A 101 9.90 -4.82 4.78
N LYS A 102 10.75 -4.86 3.75
CA LYS A 102 10.32 -4.92 2.36
C LYS A 102 10.68 -6.26 1.77
N SER A 103 9.74 -6.86 1.05
CA SER A 103 9.96 -8.07 0.25
C SER A 103 9.80 -7.78 -1.24
N GLU A 104 10.44 -8.60 -2.06
CA GLU A 104 10.23 -8.60 -3.50
C GLU A 104 9.09 -9.56 -3.84
N ALA A 105 8.12 -9.11 -4.65
CA ALA A 105 7.18 -10.03 -5.26
C ALA A 105 7.86 -10.76 -6.42
N ASP A 106 7.70 -12.09 -6.49
CA ASP A 106 8.34 -12.90 -7.53
C ASP A 106 7.98 -12.39 -8.94
N GLY A 107 9.01 -12.13 -9.74
CA GLY A 107 8.87 -11.58 -11.09
C GLY A 107 8.48 -10.10 -11.18
N GLU A 108 8.27 -9.41 -10.07
CA GLU A 108 7.90 -7.99 -10.03
C GLU A 108 9.11 -7.08 -9.79
N LEU A 109 9.00 -5.84 -10.27
CA LEU A 109 10.07 -4.82 -10.17
C LEU A 109 9.85 -3.85 -9.00
N PHE A 110 8.88 -4.14 -8.15
CA PHE A 110 8.50 -3.29 -7.03
C PHE A 110 8.48 -4.11 -5.74
N GLU A 111 8.61 -3.38 -4.65
CA GLU A 111 8.62 -3.94 -3.31
C GLU A 111 7.20 -4.02 -2.74
N ILE A 112 7.02 -4.96 -1.84
CA ILE A 112 5.90 -5.05 -0.92
C ILE A 112 6.42 -4.63 0.44
N ALA A 113 5.69 -3.75 1.13
CA ALA A 113 5.95 -3.43 2.53
C ALA A 113 5.13 -4.35 3.41
N ASP A 114 5.80 -5.08 4.30
CA ASP A 114 5.22 -6.11 5.15
C ASP A 114 5.13 -5.63 6.60
N TYR A 115 4.04 -6.01 7.27
CA TYR A 115 3.76 -5.60 8.64
C TYR A 115 3.15 -6.76 9.43
N GLU A 116 3.47 -6.81 10.72
CA GLU A 116 2.76 -7.60 11.70
C GLU A 116 1.69 -6.73 12.38
N VAL A 117 0.48 -7.27 12.53
CA VAL A 117 -0.61 -6.60 13.25
C VAL A 117 -1.06 -7.46 14.43
N ALA A 118 -0.71 -7.04 15.64
CA ALA A 118 -1.16 -7.71 16.85
C ALA A 118 -2.50 -7.13 17.31
N TYR A 119 -3.52 -7.98 17.45
CA TYR A 119 -4.82 -7.60 18.01
C TYR A 119 -4.99 -8.17 19.42
N ALA A 120 -5.64 -7.39 20.29
CA ALA A 120 -6.16 -7.83 21.57
C ALA A 120 -7.62 -7.38 21.71
N CYS A 121 -8.56 -8.32 21.53
CA CYS A 121 -10.00 -8.03 21.42
C CYS A 121 -10.82 -8.71 22.51
N LEU A 122 -11.89 -8.04 22.97
CA LEU A 122 -12.86 -8.64 23.89
C LEU A 122 -13.87 -9.51 23.15
N HIS A 123 -13.94 -10.79 23.47
CA HIS A 123 -14.91 -11.72 22.90
C HIS A 123 -15.51 -12.58 24.00
N LYS A 124 -16.84 -12.54 24.16
CA LYS A 124 -17.60 -13.32 25.17
C LYS A 124 -16.98 -13.22 26.58
N GLY A 125 -16.60 -12.00 26.99
CA GLY A 125 -16.02 -11.71 28.31
C GLY A 125 -14.53 -12.06 28.49
N LYS A 126 -13.86 -12.59 27.46
CA LYS A 126 -12.42 -12.92 27.50
C LYS A 126 -11.65 -12.10 26.48
N THR A 127 -10.40 -11.75 26.78
CA THR A 127 -9.51 -11.18 25.78
C THR A 127 -8.91 -12.29 24.93
N ILE A 128 -9.14 -12.23 23.63
CA ILE A 128 -8.44 -13.02 22.62
C ILE A 128 -7.30 -12.18 22.05
N LYS A 129 -6.16 -12.82 21.81
CA LYS A 129 -4.98 -12.20 21.19
C LYS A 129 -4.59 -13.05 19.99
N PHE A 130 -4.27 -12.39 18.89
CA PHE A 130 -3.85 -13.04 17.66
C PHE A 130 -3.03 -12.07 16.81
N ILE A 131 -2.24 -12.64 15.91
CA ILE A 131 -1.46 -11.92 14.92
C ILE A 131 -2.16 -12.02 13.57
N ALA A 132 -2.19 -10.91 12.84
CA ALA A 132 -2.51 -10.87 11.43
C ALA A 132 -1.30 -10.34 10.66
N LEU A 133 -1.09 -10.82 9.45
CA LEU A 133 -0.07 -10.30 8.55
C LEU A 133 -0.71 -9.24 7.66
N MET A 134 -0.04 -8.12 7.46
CA MET A 134 -0.51 -7.07 6.56
C MET A 134 0.57 -6.76 5.54
N PHE A 135 0.16 -6.52 4.29
CA PHE A 135 1.09 -6.22 3.21
C PHE A 135 0.55 -5.17 2.25
N LEU A 136 1.42 -4.26 1.84
CA LEU A 136 1.12 -3.12 0.97
C LEU A 136 1.95 -3.20 -0.31
N ILE A 137 1.28 -3.26 -1.45
CA ILE A 137 1.95 -3.21 -2.76
C ILE A 137 2.32 -1.76 -3.09
N GLU A 138 3.62 -1.45 -3.18
CA GLU A 138 4.09 -0.06 -3.36
C GLU A 138 3.87 0.48 -4.77
N ALA A 139 3.71 -0.40 -5.76
CA ALA A 139 3.31 -0.01 -7.10
C ALA A 139 1.78 0.03 -7.24
N PRO A 140 1.22 0.98 -8.03
CA PRO A 140 -0.20 1.01 -8.32
C PRO A 140 -0.64 -0.17 -9.19
N PHE A 141 -1.86 -0.67 -8.94
CA PHE A 141 -2.54 -1.69 -9.70
C PHE A 141 -2.78 -1.23 -11.15
N LYS A 142 -2.13 -1.93 -12.09
CA LYS A 142 -2.02 -1.59 -13.51
C LYS A 142 -1.35 -0.21 -13.70
N VAL A 143 -0.65 -0.01 -14.81
CA VAL A 143 -0.06 1.31 -15.18
C VAL A 143 -1.21 2.29 -15.51
N SER A 144 -1.97 2.70 -14.50
CA SER A 144 -3.18 3.48 -14.61
C SER A 144 -2.98 4.80 -13.88
N ARG A 145 -3.55 5.87 -14.43
CA ARG A 145 -3.49 7.23 -13.85
C ARG A 145 -4.23 7.36 -12.50
N ALA A 146 -4.84 6.28 -12.01
CA ALA A 146 -5.65 6.29 -10.81
C ALA A 146 -4.82 6.23 -9.52
N LEU A 147 -3.53 5.81 -9.60
CA LEU A 147 -2.61 5.67 -8.46
C LEU A 147 -3.25 4.90 -7.30
N VAL A 148 -3.74 3.70 -7.62
CA VAL A 148 -4.45 2.82 -6.68
C VAL A 148 -3.52 1.69 -6.27
N HIS A 149 -3.29 1.54 -4.97
CA HIS A 149 -2.41 0.52 -4.37
C HIS A 149 -3.27 -0.46 -3.58
N GLN A 150 -2.84 -1.72 -3.52
CA GLN A 150 -3.54 -2.75 -2.76
C GLN A 150 -2.89 -2.91 -1.38
N LEU A 151 -3.75 -2.99 -0.37
CA LEU A 151 -3.40 -3.28 1.01
C LEU A 151 -4.25 -4.45 1.48
N THR A 152 -3.63 -5.48 2.05
CA THR A 152 -4.32 -6.70 2.48
C THR A 152 -3.93 -7.04 3.91
N ILE A 153 -4.90 -7.54 4.69
CA ILE A 153 -4.72 -8.07 6.04
C ILE A 153 -5.15 -9.53 6.03
N ASP A 154 -4.24 -10.42 6.37
CA ASP A 154 -4.39 -11.87 6.42
C ASP A 154 -4.46 -12.38 7.85
N VAL A 155 -5.50 -13.15 8.14
CA VAL A 155 -5.72 -13.80 9.43
C VAL A 155 -5.69 -15.31 9.23
N GLN A 156 -4.82 -15.99 9.96
CA GLN A 156 -4.69 -17.46 9.92
C GLN A 156 -5.66 -18.15 10.87
N GLY A 157 -5.92 -19.45 10.62
CA GLY A 157 -6.72 -20.29 11.52
C GLY A 157 -8.21 -19.97 11.56
N VAL A 158 -8.74 -19.30 10.53
CA VAL A 158 -10.17 -19.00 10.38
C VAL A 158 -10.90 -20.11 9.63
N ASP A 159 -10.27 -20.67 8.59
CA ASP A 159 -10.77 -21.79 7.81
C ASP A 159 -10.20 -23.12 8.35
N GLU A 160 -10.85 -24.23 8.00
CA GLU A 160 -10.37 -25.57 8.37
C GLU A 160 -9.07 -25.95 7.63
N GLU A 161 -8.84 -25.36 6.46
CA GLU A 161 -7.58 -25.45 5.71
C GLU A 161 -6.50 -24.62 6.42
N VAL A 162 -5.59 -25.30 7.13
CA VAL A 162 -4.58 -24.70 8.02
C VAL A 162 -3.73 -23.62 7.33
N ASP A 163 -3.41 -23.82 6.05
CA ASP A 163 -2.53 -22.92 5.29
C ASP A 163 -3.28 -21.76 4.61
N ARG A 164 -4.62 -21.74 4.69
CA ARG A 164 -5.43 -20.77 3.96
C ARG A 164 -5.75 -19.56 4.83
N ALA A 165 -5.12 -18.45 4.50
CA ALA A 165 -5.42 -17.16 5.11
C ALA A 165 -6.84 -16.67 4.76
N PHE A 166 -7.51 -16.11 5.77
CA PHE A 166 -8.67 -15.25 5.56
C PHE A 166 -8.22 -13.80 5.39
N SER A 167 -8.36 -13.30 4.17
CA SER A 167 -7.85 -11.99 3.77
C SER A 167 -8.95 -10.94 3.77
N THR A 168 -8.61 -9.74 4.22
CA THR A 168 -9.41 -8.52 4.06
C THR A 168 -8.65 -7.53 3.18
N ASN A 169 -9.25 -7.12 2.07
CA ASN A 169 -8.60 -6.34 1.03
C ASN A 169 -9.08 -4.88 1.00
N PHE A 170 -8.15 -3.97 0.72
CA PHE A 170 -8.39 -2.55 0.59
C PHE A 170 -7.65 -1.96 -0.60
N LEU A 171 -8.18 -0.85 -1.11
CA LEU A 171 -7.60 -0.05 -2.18
C LEU A 171 -7.28 1.36 -1.65
N ILE A 172 -6.00 1.73 -1.73
CA ILE A 172 -5.50 3.08 -1.40
C ILE A 172 -5.39 3.87 -2.69
N ASN A 173 -6.17 4.93 -2.83
CA ASN A 173 -6.01 5.90 -3.92
C ASN A 173 -5.24 7.12 -3.42
N THR A 174 -3.96 7.24 -3.77
CA THR A 174 -3.11 8.34 -3.29
C THR A 174 -3.44 9.68 -3.92
N LYS A 175 -3.95 9.67 -5.16
CA LYS A 175 -4.41 10.88 -5.85
C LYS A 175 -5.67 11.47 -5.22
N LYS A 176 -6.64 10.61 -4.90
CA LYS A 176 -7.92 10.98 -4.28
C LYS A 176 -7.83 11.04 -2.77
N LYS A 177 -6.72 10.59 -2.18
CA LYS A 177 -6.50 10.55 -0.72
C LYS A 177 -7.57 9.73 0.01
N THR A 178 -7.83 8.52 -0.48
CA THR A 178 -8.87 7.65 0.09
C THR A 178 -8.42 6.21 0.25
N LEU A 179 -8.82 5.57 1.34
CA LEU A 179 -8.82 4.12 1.53
C LEU A 179 -10.25 3.61 1.28
N ALA A 180 -10.40 2.52 0.51
CA ALA A 180 -11.67 1.85 0.30
C ALA A 180 -11.56 0.34 0.59
N PHE A 181 -12.55 -0.21 1.28
CA PHE A 181 -12.73 -1.65 1.44
C PHE A 181 -13.10 -2.28 0.09
N ASP A 182 -12.39 -3.34 -0.27
CA ASP A 182 -12.54 -4.04 -1.56
C ASP A 182 -13.23 -5.40 -1.40
N GLY A 183 -13.07 -6.06 -0.25
CA GLY A 183 -13.73 -7.32 0.02
C GLY A 183 -12.96 -8.22 0.97
N VAL A 184 -13.38 -9.48 1.03
CA VAL A 184 -12.65 -10.55 1.73
C VAL A 184 -12.44 -11.76 0.82
N SER A 185 -11.41 -12.58 1.09
CA SER A 185 -11.12 -13.78 0.29
C SER A 185 -12.16 -14.88 0.49
N LEU A 186 -12.67 -15.06 1.71
CA LEU A 186 -13.65 -16.09 2.07
C LEU A 186 -15.02 -15.50 2.41
N LYS A 187 -15.91 -15.43 1.41
CA LYS A 187 -17.24 -14.80 1.56
C LYS A 187 -18.10 -15.39 2.68
N LYS A 188 -17.94 -16.67 3.01
CA LYS A 188 -18.67 -17.31 4.13
C LYS A 188 -18.37 -16.63 5.47
N PHE A 189 -17.15 -16.14 5.66
CA PHE A 189 -16.65 -15.50 6.87
C PHE A 189 -16.76 -13.97 6.87
N GLY A 190 -16.94 -13.36 5.69
CA GLY A 190 -17.07 -11.91 5.56
C GLY A 190 -18.49 -11.39 5.57
N LYS A 191 -18.59 -10.11 5.90
CA LYS A 191 -19.74 -9.23 5.64
C LYS A 191 -19.23 -7.89 5.13
N THR A 192 -20.12 -7.10 4.55
CA THR A 192 -19.78 -5.74 4.15
C THR A 192 -19.75 -4.84 5.40
N PRO A 193 -18.65 -4.13 5.69
CA PRO A 193 -18.58 -3.19 6.81
C PRO A 193 -19.46 -1.96 6.55
N ALA A 194 -19.93 -1.32 7.62
CA ALA A 194 -20.71 -0.08 7.52
C ALA A 194 -19.86 1.06 6.93
N LEU A 195 -18.62 1.19 7.40
CA LEU A 195 -17.64 2.13 6.85
C LEU A 195 -16.84 1.43 5.75
N LYS A 196 -17.17 1.73 4.48
CA LYS A 196 -16.48 1.14 3.31
C LYS A 196 -15.36 2.02 2.75
N LYS A 197 -15.32 3.30 3.12
CA LYS A 197 -14.39 4.27 2.54
C LYS A 197 -14.07 5.36 3.55
N LYS A 198 -12.81 5.77 3.60
CA LYS A 198 -12.32 6.81 4.51
C LYS A 198 -11.34 7.73 3.77
N SER A 199 -11.37 9.01 4.12
CA SER A 199 -10.34 9.96 3.68
C SER A 199 -9.06 9.73 4.48
N ILE A 200 -7.91 9.82 3.82
CA ILE A 200 -6.59 9.61 4.42
C ILE A 200 -5.67 10.77 4.06
N ASP A 201 -4.71 11.09 4.91
CA ASP A 201 -3.70 12.14 4.68
C ASP A 201 -2.30 11.58 4.42
N SER A 202 -2.07 10.32 4.77
CA SER A 202 -0.78 9.65 4.79
C SER A 202 -0.95 8.12 4.64
N ILE A 203 0.15 7.42 4.33
CA ILE A 203 0.17 5.95 4.30
C ILE A 203 -0.05 5.38 5.70
N GLN A 204 0.55 5.98 6.74
CA GLN A 204 0.34 5.59 8.14
C GLN A 204 -1.14 5.65 8.55
N HIS A 205 -1.85 6.71 8.14
CA HIS A 205 -3.28 6.81 8.38
C HIS A 205 -4.08 5.76 7.58
N ALA A 206 -3.64 5.40 6.36
CA ALA A 206 -4.26 4.32 5.60
C ALA A 206 -4.10 2.96 6.28
N LEU A 207 -2.90 2.63 6.76
CA LEU A 207 -2.62 1.38 7.50
C LEU A 207 -3.50 1.27 8.75
N LYS A 208 -3.51 2.29 9.59
CA LYS A 208 -4.40 2.34 10.78
C LYS A 208 -5.87 2.17 10.42
N SER A 209 -6.31 2.86 9.37
CA SER A 209 -7.71 2.80 8.94
C SER A 209 -8.10 1.41 8.43
N ALA A 210 -7.21 0.69 7.74
CA ALA A 210 -7.47 -0.67 7.30
C ALA A 210 -7.61 -1.63 8.49
N VAL A 211 -6.69 -1.54 9.45
CA VAL A 211 -6.70 -2.31 10.71
C VAL A 211 -7.95 -2.00 11.54
N GLU A 212 -8.42 -0.75 11.54
CA GLU A 212 -9.65 -0.36 12.23
C GLU A 212 -10.93 -0.87 11.55
N ILE A 213 -10.95 -0.91 10.21
CA ILE A 213 -12.13 -1.32 9.44
C ILE A 213 -12.24 -2.84 9.33
N ALA A 214 -11.12 -3.55 9.15
CA ALA A 214 -11.12 -4.98 8.82
C ALA A 214 -11.95 -5.84 9.79
N PRO A 215 -11.79 -5.73 11.13
CA PRO A 215 -12.57 -6.50 12.09
C PRO A 215 -14.09 -6.35 11.94
N SER A 216 -14.57 -5.17 11.51
CA SER A 216 -15.99 -4.92 11.30
C SER A 216 -16.55 -5.62 10.05
N ALA A 217 -15.69 -6.08 9.14
CA ALA A 217 -16.05 -6.88 7.99
C ALA A 217 -16.11 -8.39 8.29
N TRP A 218 -15.80 -8.81 9.53
CA TRP A 218 -15.78 -10.22 9.90
C TRP A 218 -17.09 -10.64 10.57
N LYS A 219 -17.61 -11.82 10.20
CA LYS A 219 -18.76 -12.44 10.87
C LYS A 219 -18.36 -13.07 12.20
N GLU A 220 -19.34 -13.39 13.03
CA GLU A 220 -19.10 -13.99 14.35
C GLU A 220 -18.30 -15.29 14.29
N SER A 221 -18.48 -16.10 13.24
CA SER A 221 -17.73 -17.34 13.02
C SER A 221 -16.21 -17.14 12.98
N VAL A 222 -15.71 -16.01 12.48
CA VAL A 222 -14.27 -15.69 12.51
C VAL A 222 -13.78 -15.57 13.95
N TRP A 223 -14.55 -14.85 14.77
CA TRP A 223 -14.21 -14.62 16.17
C TRP A 223 -14.27 -15.91 17.00
N GLU A 224 -15.19 -16.80 16.65
CA GLU A 224 -15.27 -18.13 17.24
C GLU A 224 -14.02 -18.96 16.90
N SER A 225 -13.60 -19.03 15.63
CA SER A 225 -12.36 -19.71 15.24
C SER A 225 -11.14 -19.14 15.97
N LEU A 226 -10.99 -17.81 16.02
CA LEU A 226 -9.88 -17.14 16.70
C LEU A 226 -9.87 -17.34 18.22
N SER A 227 -11.03 -17.65 18.83
CA SER A 227 -11.11 -17.90 20.26
C SER A 227 -10.67 -19.31 20.66
N ILE A 228 -10.69 -20.25 19.71
CA ILE A 228 -10.38 -21.67 19.91
C ILE A 228 -8.87 -21.92 19.77
N ASN A 229 -8.20 -21.21 18.87
CA ASN A 229 -6.76 -21.34 18.60
C ASN A 229 -5.91 -20.71 19.72
N LYS A 230 -5.94 -21.33 20.90
CA LYS A 230 -5.02 -21.08 22.01
C LYS A 230 -4.05 -22.25 22.12
N SER A 231 -2.82 -22.03 21.71
CA SER A 231 -1.64 -22.68 22.29
C SER A 231 -0.60 -21.61 22.54
#